data_AF-A0A6L6QGL8-F1
#
_entry.id   AF-A0A6L6QGL8-F1
#
_cell.length_a   1.000
_cell.length_b   1.000
_cell.length_c   1.000
_cell.angle_alpha   90.00
_cell.angle_beta   90.00
_cell.angle_gamma   90.00
#
_symmetry.space_group_name_H-M   'P 1'
#
loop_
_entity.id
_entity.type
_entity.pdbx_description
1 polymer ?
#
loop_
_entity_poly.entity_id
_entity_poly.type
_entity_poly.pdbx_seq_one_letter_code
_entity_poly.pdbx_strand_id
1 'polypeptide(L)'
;MADHYDSPWKRALKHNLAEFIAFFFPQYRDLIDRHRPISFRDKELAEVVDELLLERNVFAWVTAAHLLAQRSHGKAESRHADKWRLIRLLYERGWRKRRIIDLFTIIHWLMPLPAELESRLIRSIRRLERRRNVEWINPYDKLRFEQGEKKGEKRGIKIGRAQGLQEGLQEGRQEGRQEGAAQMLERLLNRRFGALSPTVRKRLAKASPEQLAKWSEAVLDAQTLKQVFSARQ
;
A
#
# COMPACT_ATOMS: atom_id res chain seq x y z
N MET A 1 2.54 23.31 4.60
CA MET A 1 1.27 24.04 4.83
C MET A 1 0.32 23.22 5.71
N ALA A 2 0.68 22.96 6.98
CA ALA A 2 -0.19 22.25 7.94
C ALA A 2 -0.23 22.89 9.34
N ASP A 3 0.50 23.99 9.58
CA ASP A 3 0.67 24.55 10.93
C ASP A 3 -0.36 25.62 11.33
N HIS A 4 -1.27 26.03 10.43
CA HIS A 4 -2.14 27.19 10.69
C HIS A 4 -3.53 26.89 11.29
N TYR A 5 -4.01 25.64 11.26
CA TYR A 5 -5.36 25.32 11.77
C TYR A 5 -5.40 24.94 13.26
N ASP A 6 -4.27 24.58 13.88
CA ASP A 6 -4.23 24.11 15.28
C ASP A 6 -4.08 25.25 16.31
N SER A 7 -3.95 26.49 15.85
CA SER A 7 -3.69 27.67 16.70
C SER A 7 -4.93 28.41 17.21
N PRO A 8 -6.06 28.53 16.47
CA PRO A 8 -7.20 29.34 16.92
C PRO A 8 -7.86 28.83 18.20
N TRP A 9 -8.08 27.52 18.33
CA TRP A 9 -8.72 26.92 19.50
C TRP A 9 -7.81 26.97 20.74
N LYS A 10 -6.49 26.74 20.58
CA LYS A 10 -5.51 26.89 21.67
C LYS A 10 -5.47 28.32 22.17
N ARG A 11 -5.53 29.29 21.26
CA ARG A 11 -5.60 30.71 21.59
C ARG A 11 -6.91 31.06 22.30
N ALA A 12 -8.05 30.51 21.86
CA ALA A 12 -9.33 30.69 22.55
C ALA A 12 -9.30 30.12 23.97
N LEU A 13 -8.76 28.91 24.16
CA LEU A 13 -8.57 28.32 25.48
C LEU A 13 -7.60 29.12 26.35
N LYS A 14 -6.51 29.65 25.80
CA LYS A 14 -5.54 30.44 26.57
C LYS A 14 -6.16 31.71 27.14
N HIS A 15 -7.00 32.40 26.37
CA HIS A 15 -7.65 33.63 26.83
C HIS A 15 -8.91 33.38 27.66
N ASN A 16 -9.61 32.26 27.43
CA ASN A 16 -10.87 31.93 28.09
C ASN A 16 -10.77 30.68 28.98
N LEU A 17 -9.57 30.37 29.48
CA LEU A 17 -9.34 29.20 30.36
C LEU A 17 -10.28 29.24 31.55
N ALA A 18 -10.59 30.44 31.99
CA ALA A 18 -11.43 30.67 33.13
C ALA A 18 -12.87 30.14 32.95
N GLU A 19 -13.46 30.46 31.81
CA GLU A 19 -14.80 30.02 31.42
C GLU A 19 -14.80 28.53 31.08
N PHE A 20 -13.74 28.06 30.42
CA PHE A 20 -13.55 26.64 30.10
C PHE A 20 -13.55 25.76 31.35
N ILE A 21 -12.74 26.09 32.37
CA ILE A 21 -12.71 25.33 33.62
C ILE A 21 -14.06 25.42 34.34
N ALA A 22 -14.68 26.61 34.39
CA ALA A 22 -15.99 26.76 35.03
C ALA A 22 -17.08 25.90 34.37
N PHE A 23 -17.00 25.69 33.05
CA PHE A 23 -17.97 24.89 32.30
C PHE A 23 -17.70 23.38 32.42
N PHE A 24 -16.46 22.92 32.17
CA PHE A 24 -16.15 21.48 32.13
C PHE A 24 -15.74 20.89 33.48
N PHE A 25 -15.22 21.72 34.39
CA PHE A 25 -14.69 21.29 35.67
C PHE A 25 -15.07 22.26 36.80
N PRO A 26 -16.39 22.48 37.03
CA PRO A 26 -16.87 23.50 37.97
C PRO A 26 -16.28 23.35 39.38
N GLN A 27 -16.00 22.13 39.82
CA GLN A 27 -15.40 21.83 41.13
C GLN A 27 -13.97 22.38 41.32
N TYR A 28 -13.25 22.68 40.24
CA TYR A 28 -11.88 23.23 40.32
C TYR A 28 -11.84 24.73 40.10
N ARG A 29 -12.98 25.37 39.81
CA ARG A 29 -13.05 26.79 39.47
C ARG A 29 -12.41 27.68 40.55
N ASP A 30 -12.70 27.40 41.81
CA ASP A 30 -12.28 28.23 42.94
C ASP A 30 -10.95 27.78 43.56
N LEU A 31 -10.41 26.64 43.09
CA LEU A 31 -9.13 26.09 43.54
C LEU A 31 -7.92 26.62 42.73
N ILE A 32 -8.18 27.29 41.61
CA ILE A 32 -7.13 27.82 40.72
C ILE A 32 -6.94 29.30 41.01
N ASP A 33 -5.74 29.67 41.49
CA ASP A 33 -5.34 31.08 41.64
C ASP A 33 -5.23 31.76 40.27
N ARG A 34 -6.19 32.64 39.97
CA ARG A 34 -6.30 33.37 38.69
C ARG A 34 -5.55 34.70 38.68
N HIS A 35 -5.08 35.14 39.84
CA HIS A 35 -4.34 36.39 39.95
C HIS A 35 -2.87 36.21 39.57
N ARG A 36 -2.40 34.96 39.45
CA ARG A 36 -1.07 34.64 38.93
C ARG A 36 -1.09 34.46 37.41
N PRO A 37 -0.07 34.97 36.69
CA PRO A 37 0.06 34.72 35.27
C PRO A 37 0.30 33.22 35.00
N ILE A 38 -0.28 32.70 33.93
CA ILE A 38 -0.08 31.31 33.50
C ILE A 38 1.38 31.11 33.07
N SER A 39 2.12 30.30 33.82
CA SER A 39 3.46 29.84 33.46
C SER A 39 3.38 28.41 32.90
N PHE A 40 3.85 28.19 31.68
CA PHE A 40 3.98 26.84 31.12
C PHE A 40 5.18 26.14 31.77
N ARG A 41 4.94 25.03 32.45
CA ARG A 41 5.95 24.25 33.17
C ARG A 41 6.42 23.05 32.34
N ASP A 42 6.78 23.29 31.08
CA ASP A 42 7.11 22.21 30.12
C ASP A 42 8.31 21.35 30.56
N LYS A 43 9.24 21.92 31.33
CA LYS A 43 10.42 21.22 31.87
C LYS A 43 10.08 20.35 33.08
N GLU A 44 9.29 20.86 34.02
CA GLU A 44 8.90 20.15 35.24
C GLU A 44 7.93 19.00 34.91
N LEU A 45 7.08 19.18 33.89
CA LEU A 45 6.16 18.14 33.45
C LEU A 45 6.90 16.93 32.86
N ALA A 46 8.14 17.09 32.38
CA ALA A 46 8.96 15.96 31.94
C ALA A 46 9.50 15.10 33.10
N GLU A 47 9.54 15.65 34.32
CA GLU A 47 10.05 14.96 35.52
C GLU A 47 9.03 13.95 36.08
N VAL A 48 7.73 14.18 35.82
CA VAL A 48 6.65 13.29 36.29
C VAL A 48 6.37 12.11 35.35
N VAL A 49 7.14 11.93 34.27
CA VAL A 49 6.91 10.85 33.28
C VAL A 49 6.88 9.48 33.95
N ASP A 50 7.79 9.23 34.89
CA ASP A 50 7.87 7.92 35.55
C ASP A 50 6.66 7.68 36.46
N GLU A 51 6.19 8.71 37.18
CA GLU A 51 4.96 8.65 37.98
C GLU A 51 3.72 8.40 37.10
N LEU A 52 3.60 9.14 36.00
CA LEU A 52 2.51 8.96 35.02
C LEU A 52 2.49 7.55 34.44
N LEU A 53 3.66 6.93 34.24
CA LEU A 53 3.72 5.57 33.74
C LEU A 53 3.26 4.56 34.79
N LEU A 54 3.35 4.83 36.10
CA LEU A 54 2.84 3.94 37.16
C LEU A 54 1.31 3.90 37.18
N GLU A 55 0.65 4.96 36.75
CA GLU A 55 -0.80 5.08 36.77
C GLU A 55 -1.53 4.00 35.97
N ARG A 56 -2.73 3.65 36.45
CA ARG A 56 -3.65 2.74 35.73
C ARG A 56 -4.44 3.45 34.64
N ASN A 57 -4.47 4.79 34.68
CA ASN A 57 -5.20 5.61 33.73
C ASN A 57 -4.48 5.65 32.36
N VAL A 58 -5.22 5.36 31.29
CA VAL A 58 -4.68 5.37 29.92
C VAL A 58 -4.23 6.75 29.48
N PHE A 59 -4.86 7.81 29.96
CA PHE A 59 -4.49 9.17 29.62
C PHE A 59 -3.20 9.61 30.30
N ALA A 60 -2.86 9.06 31.47
CA ALA A 60 -1.53 9.29 32.06
C ALA A 60 -0.42 8.75 31.13
N TRP A 61 -0.65 7.60 30.50
CA TRP A 61 0.25 7.03 29.50
C TRP A 61 0.33 7.84 28.20
N VAL A 62 -0.82 8.33 27.70
CA VAL A 62 -0.83 9.21 26.53
C VAL A 62 -0.07 10.50 26.83
N THR A 63 -0.26 11.09 28.01
CA THR A 63 0.48 12.27 28.47
C THR A 63 1.97 11.97 28.59
N ALA A 64 2.37 10.87 29.23
CA ALA A 64 3.77 10.46 29.32
C ALA A 64 4.42 10.30 27.93
N ALA A 65 3.72 9.65 27.00
CA ALA A 65 4.19 9.51 25.62
C ALA A 65 4.33 10.86 24.92
N HIS A 66 3.40 11.79 25.15
CA HIS A 66 3.46 13.15 24.58
C HIS A 66 4.67 13.93 25.10
N LEU A 67 4.92 13.88 26.41
CA LEU A 67 6.06 14.55 27.04
C LEU A 67 7.39 14.00 26.52
N LEU A 68 7.50 12.68 26.39
CA LEU A 68 8.68 12.04 25.78
C LEU A 68 8.84 12.41 24.30
N ALA A 69 7.75 12.55 23.55
CA ALA A 69 7.79 13.01 22.17
C ALA A 69 8.31 14.46 22.05
N GLN A 70 7.83 15.35 22.93
CA GLN A 70 8.30 16.74 23.01
C GLN A 70 9.78 16.82 23.41
N ARG A 71 10.19 16.09 24.46
CA ARG A 71 11.59 16.07 24.95
C ARG A 71 12.58 15.57 23.90
N SER A 72 12.15 14.62 23.08
CA SER A 72 12.97 14.01 22.02
C SER A 72 12.85 14.72 20.67
N HIS A 73 12.31 15.95 20.63
CA HIS A 73 12.26 16.76 19.41
C HIS A 73 13.67 16.96 18.83
N GLY A 74 13.83 16.71 17.53
CA GLY A 74 15.13 16.76 16.84
C GLY A 74 16.15 15.67 17.22
N LYS A 75 15.83 14.77 18.17
CA LYS A 75 16.75 13.75 18.70
C LYS A 75 16.21 12.33 18.44
N ALA A 76 16.39 11.86 17.21
CA ALA A 76 15.77 10.61 16.73
C ALA A 76 16.15 9.37 17.54
N GLU A 77 17.42 9.24 17.97
CA GLU A 77 17.87 8.11 18.81
C GLU A 77 17.26 8.13 20.21
N SER A 78 17.15 9.30 20.85
CA SER A 78 16.45 9.45 22.13
C SER A 78 14.98 9.06 21.97
N ARG A 79 14.33 9.54 20.90
CA ARG A 79 12.93 9.19 20.59
C ARG A 79 12.76 7.69 20.40
N HIS A 80 13.70 7.02 19.72
CA HIS A 80 13.68 5.58 19.54
C HIS A 80 13.78 4.85 20.89
N ALA A 81 14.71 5.27 21.76
CA ALA A 81 14.86 4.69 23.09
C ALA A 81 13.59 4.84 23.94
N ASP A 82 13.00 6.05 23.95
CA ASP A 82 11.77 6.35 24.69
C ASP A 82 10.56 5.58 24.12
N LYS A 83 10.41 5.51 22.79
CA LYS A 83 9.35 4.73 22.13
C LYS A 83 9.47 3.25 22.44
N TRP A 84 10.69 2.71 22.43
CA TRP A 84 10.95 1.33 22.85
C TRP A 84 10.59 1.09 24.31
N ARG A 85 10.97 2.00 25.21
CA ARG A 85 10.64 1.93 26.64
C ARG A 85 9.13 1.82 26.85
N LEU A 86 8.35 2.71 26.23
CA LEU A 86 6.90 2.72 26.34
C LEU A 86 6.28 1.42 25.84
N ILE A 87 6.66 0.97 24.63
CA ILE A 87 6.14 -0.27 24.06
C ILE A 87 6.49 -1.47 24.94
N ARG A 88 7.73 -1.57 25.42
CA ARG A 88 8.14 -2.66 26.32
C ARG A 88 7.27 -2.71 27.57
N LEU A 89 7.07 -1.56 28.22
CA LEU A 89 6.24 -1.46 29.42
C LEU A 89 4.76 -1.80 29.14
N LEU A 90 4.22 -1.47 27.96
CA LEU A 90 2.85 -1.89 27.58
C LEU A 90 2.67 -3.42 27.59
N TYR A 91 3.68 -4.16 27.14
CA TYR A 91 3.65 -5.64 27.14
C TYR A 91 3.94 -6.24 28.52
N GLU A 92 4.65 -5.51 29.38
CA GLU A 92 4.88 -5.90 30.78
C GLU A 92 3.62 -5.74 31.62
N ARG A 93 2.71 -4.86 31.22
CA ARG A 93 1.42 -4.65 31.87
C ARG A 93 0.48 -5.81 31.58
N GLY A 94 -0.16 -6.35 32.62
CA GLY A 94 -1.25 -7.34 32.50
C GLY A 94 -2.56 -6.76 31.95
N TRP A 95 -2.49 -5.85 30.97
CA TRP A 95 -3.66 -5.20 30.38
C TRP A 95 -4.29 -6.07 29.29
N ARG A 96 -5.58 -5.86 29.06
CA ARG A 96 -6.30 -6.52 27.97
C ARG A 96 -5.68 -6.12 26.63
N LYS A 97 -5.54 -7.09 25.72
CA LYS A 97 -5.00 -6.94 24.35
C LYS A 97 -5.46 -5.66 23.64
N ARG A 98 -6.76 -5.38 23.63
CA ARG A 98 -7.32 -4.19 22.94
C ARG A 98 -6.72 -2.88 23.45
N ARG A 99 -6.60 -2.73 24.78
CA ARG A 99 -6.00 -1.54 25.40
C ARG A 99 -4.52 -1.37 25.03
N ILE A 100 -3.77 -2.47 24.98
CA ILE A 100 -2.36 -2.45 24.55
C ILE A 100 -2.27 -1.98 23.09
N ILE A 101 -3.10 -2.53 22.20
CA ILE A 101 -3.13 -2.16 20.77
C ILE A 101 -3.47 -0.67 20.59
N ASP A 102 -4.47 -0.16 21.30
CA ASP A 102 -4.89 1.24 21.20
C ASP A 102 -3.76 2.19 21.62
N LEU A 103 -3.13 1.95 22.78
CA LEU A 103 -2.02 2.77 23.26
C LEU A 103 -0.77 2.63 22.40
N PHE A 104 -0.47 1.42 21.92
CA PHE A 104 0.63 1.22 20.98
C PHE A 104 0.37 2.02 19.69
N THR A 105 -0.84 2.02 19.16
CA THR A 105 -1.19 2.83 17.97
C THR A 105 -0.96 4.32 18.22
N ILE A 106 -1.36 4.83 19.37
CA ILE A 106 -1.14 6.24 19.76
C ILE A 106 0.36 6.55 19.86
N ILE A 107 1.13 5.75 20.59
CA ILE A 107 2.59 5.93 20.72
C ILE A 107 3.27 5.85 19.36
N HIS A 108 2.81 4.97 18.48
CA HIS A 108 3.35 4.84 17.13
C HIS A 108 3.21 6.14 16.35
N TRP A 109 2.01 6.73 16.35
CA TRP A 109 1.72 8.00 15.67
C TRP A 109 2.43 9.19 16.31
N LEU A 110 2.44 9.25 17.65
CA LEU A 110 2.98 10.39 18.40
C LEU A 110 4.50 10.52 18.32
N MET A 111 5.20 9.39 18.11
CA MET A 111 6.66 9.33 18.10
C MET A 111 7.17 8.78 16.76
N PRO A 112 7.05 9.51 15.64
CA PRO A 112 7.55 9.05 14.35
C PRO A 112 9.07 8.93 14.37
N LEU A 113 9.60 7.90 13.69
CA LEU A 113 11.03 7.59 13.61
C LEU A 113 11.51 7.52 12.16
N PRO A 114 12.79 7.83 11.88
CA PRO A 114 13.44 7.49 10.62
C PRO A 114 13.38 5.99 10.34
N ALA A 115 13.40 5.61 9.06
CA ALA A 115 13.19 4.23 8.61
C ALA A 115 14.18 3.22 9.22
N GLU A 116 15.42 3.64 9.44
CA GLU A 116 16.48 2.82 10.03
C GLU A 116 16.18 2.49 11.49
N LEU A 117 15.77 3.50 12.26
CA LEU A 117 15.41 3.36 13.67
C LEU A 117 14.10 2.60 13.84
N GLU A 118 13.11 2.87 12.98
CA GLU A 118 11.85 2.13 12.98
C GLU A 118 12.09 0.64 12.69
N SER A 119 12.98 0.32 11.76
CA SER A 119 13.39 -1.07 11.47
C SER A 119 14.08 -1.73 12.67
N ARG A 120 14.92 -1.00 13.41
CA ARG A 120 15.53 -1.48 14.67
C ARG A 120 14.49 -1.73 15.75
N LEU A 121 13.50 -0.84 15.88
CA LEU A 121 12.41 -0.97 16.83
C LEU A 121 11.54 -2.20 16.52
N ILE A 122 11.13 -2.38 15.26
CA ILE A 122 10.34 -3.54 14.81
C ILE A 122 11.06 -4.86 15.12
N ARG A 123 12.38 -4.93 14.88
CA ARG A 123 13.17 -6.12 15.26
C ARG A 123 13.14 -6.39 16.77
N SER A 124 13.15 -5.34 17.59
CA SER A 124 13.09 -5.46 19.04
C SER A 124 11.71 -5.91 19.53
N ILE A 125 10.64 -5.37 18.96
CA ILE A 125 9.26 -5.77 19.24
C ILE A 125 9.06 -7.26 18.91
N ARG A 126 9.48 -7.71 17.73
CA ARG A 126 9.39 -9.12 17.33
C ARG A 126 10.15 -10.07 18.26
N ARG A 127 11.28 -9.63 18.84
CA ARG A 127 12.00 -10.42 19.84
C ARG A 127 11.20 -10.51 21.14
N LEU A 128 10.61 -9.40 21.57
CA LEU A 128 9.76 -9.35 22.76
C LEU A 128 8.51 -10.22 22.61
N GLU A 129 7.82 -10.12 21.48
CA GLU A 129 6.60 -10.88 21.17
C GLU A 129 6.86 -12.38 21.12
N ARG A 130 7.96 -12.81 20.48
CA ARG A 130 8.37 -14.22 20.49
C ARG A 130 8.65 -14.73 21.90
N ARG A 131 9.35 -13.94 22.72
CA ARG A 131 9.64 -14.31 24.12
C ARG A 131 8.39 -14.38 24.98
N ARG A 132 7.38 -13.57 24.69
CA ARG A 132 6.10 -13.52 25.42
C ARG A 132 5.00 -14.37 24.78
N ASN A 133 5.29 -15.08 23.68
CA ASN A 133 4.34 -15.86 22.89
C ASN A 133 3.03 -15.11 22.58
N VAL A 134 3.17 -13.89 22.05
CA VAL A 134 2.03 -13.01 21.75
C VAL A 134 1.43 -13.33 20.39
N GLU A 135 0.14 -13.65 20.34
CA GLU A 135 -0.58 -14.08 19.13
C GLU A 135 -1.47 -12.99 18.50
N TRP A 136 -1.16 -11.72 18.72
CA TRP A 136 -1.99 -10.63 18.19
C TRP A 136 -1.28 -9.67 17.27
N ILE A 137 -2.04 -9.12 16.32
CA ILE A 137 -1.56 -8.20 15.29
C ILE A 137 -1.36 -6.81 15.92
N ASN A 138 -0.11 -6.35 15.95
CA ASN A 138 0.22 -5.00 16.39
C ASN A 138 0.13 -4.00 15.21
N PRO A 139 0.23 -2.67 15.46
CA PRO A 139 0.14 -1.67 14.39
C PRO A 139 1.19 -1.82 13.27
N TYR A 140 2.40 -2.29 13.57
CA TYR A 140 3.42 -2.54 12.56
C TYR A 140 3.08 -3.74 11.68
N ASP A 141 2.48 -4.78 12.24
CA ASP A 141 2.03 -5.94 11.46
C ASP A 141 0.92 -5.52 10.49
N LYS A 142 -0.08 -4.77 10.99
CA LYS A 142 -1.17 -4.25 10.16
C LYS A 142 -0.65 -3.44 8.97
N LEU A 143 0.24 -2.48 9.22
CA LEU A 143 0.83 -1.66 8.16
C LEU A 143 1.60 -2.50 7.13
N ARG A 144 2.32 -3.52 7.58
CA ARG A 144 3.08 -4.42 6.70
C ARG A 144 2.17 -5.27 5.81
N PHE A 145 1.08 -5.79 6.36
CA PHE A 145 0.09 -6.54 5.58
C PHE A 145 -0.53 -5.66 4.49
N GLU A 146 -1.02 -4.46 4.86
CA GLU A 146 -1.61 -3.51 3.90
C GLU A 146 -0.62 -3.11 2.79
N GLN A 147 0.64 -2.85 3.14
CA GLN A 147 1.69 -2.56 2.15
C GLN A 147 2.02 -3.77 1.27
N GLY A 148 2.00 -4.96 1.85
CA GLY A 148 2.21 -6.22 1.14
C GLY A 148 1.14 -6.46 0.09
N GLU A 149 -0.13 -6.33 0.47
CA GLU A 149 -1.29 -6.47 -0.42
C GLU A 149 -1.24 -5.47 -1.57
N LYS A 150 -1.05 -4.17 -1.27
CA LYS A 150 -0.93 -3.12 -2.31
C LYS A 150 0.23 -3.38 -3.28
N LYS A 151 1.37 -3.89 -2.77
CA LYS A 151 2.51 -4.26 -3.63
C LYS A 151 2.19 -5.48 -4.48
N GLY A 152 1.50 -6.48 -3.91
CA GLY A 152 1.06 -7.69 -4.60
C GLY A 152 0.10 -7.37 -5.74
N GLU A 153 -0.93 -6.58 -5.47
CA GLU A 153 -1.91 -6.13 -6.45
C GLU A 153 -1.25 -5.37 -7.63
N LYS A 154 -0.42 -4.37 -7.32
CA LYS A 154 0.32 -3.62 -8.35
C LYS A 154 1.21 -4.53 -9.21
N ARG A 155 1.86 -5.51 -8.60
CA ARG A 155 2.68 -6.50 -9.33
C ARG A 155 1.82 -7.39 -10.21
N GLY A 156 0.70 -7.90 -9.68
CA GLY A 156 -0.25 -8.73 -10.42
C GLY A 156 -0.80 -8.02 -11.66
N ILE A 157 -1.26 -6.77 -11.51
CA ILE A 157 -1.75 -5.95 -12.64
C ILE A 157 -0.65 -5.76 -13.69
N LYS A 158 0.58 -5.44 -13.27
CA LYS A 158 1.69 -5.22 -14.19
C LYS A 158 2.03 -6.49 -14.98
N ILE A 159 2.09 -7.64 -14.31
CA ILE A 159 2.37 -8.93 -14.92
C ILE A 159 1.25 -9.32 -15.88
N GLY A 160 -0.01 -9.27 -15.44
CA GLY A 160 -1.17 -9.62 -16.26
C GLY A 160 -1.28 -8.73 -17.51
N ARG A 161 -1.01 -7.42 -17.38
CA ARG A 161 -0.99 -6.53 -18.55
C ARG A 161 0.13 -6.85 -19.52
N ALA A 162 1.32 -7.19 -19.03
CA ALA A 162 2.45 -7.55 -19.88
C ALA A 162 2.19 -8.87 -20.62
N GLN A 163 1.66 -9.88 -19.92
CA GLN A 163 1.29 -11.17 -20.50
C GLN A 163 0.19 -11.02 -21.54
N GLY A 164 -0.92 -10.35 -21.20
CA GLY A 164 -2.02 -10.13 -22.13
C GLY A 164 -1.62 -9.32 -23.37
N LEU A 165 -0.72 -8.33 -23.22
CA LEU A 165 -0.18 -7.62 -24.37
C LEU A 165 0.68 -8.52 -25.26
N GLN A 166 1.52 -9.37 -24.65
CA GLN A 166 2.37 -10.28 -25.40
C GLN A 166 1.54 -11.35 -26.14
N GLU A 167 0.56 -11.95 -25.47
CA GLU A 167 -0.36 -12.92 -26.07
C GLU A 167 -1.16 -12.29 -27.21
N GLY A 168 -1.79 -11.13 -26.97
CA GLY A 168 -2.53 -10.42 -28.02
C GLY A 168 -1.68 -9.97 -29.20
N LEU A 169 -0.41 -9.58 -28.98
CA LEU A 169 0.53 -9.28 -30.07
C LEU A 169 0.91 -10.54 -30.88
N GLN A 170 1.08 -11.69 -30.20
CA GLN A 170 1.40 -12.94 -30.88
C GLN A 170 0.21 -13.44 -31.70
N GLU A 171 -0.99 -13.47 -31.12
CA GLU A 171 -2.23 -13.84 -31.79
C GLU A 171 -2.50 -12.90 -32.98
N GLY A 172 -2.51 -11.59 -32.75
CA GLY A 172 -2.74 -10.62 -33.83
C GLY A 172 -1.69 -10.67 -34.94
N ARG A 173 -0.42 -11.01 -34.63
CA ARG A 173 0.62 -11.21 -35.65
C ARG A 173 0.43 -12.51 -36.42
N GLN A 174 -0.07 -13.57 -35.78
CA GLN A 174 -0.39 -14.83 -36.46
C GLN A 174 -1.60 -14.66 -37.37
N GLU A 175 -2.69 -14.10 -36.86
CA GLU A 175 -3.90 -13.79 -37.62
C GLU A 175 -3.58 -12.88 -38.81
N GLY A 176 -2.88 -11.76 -38.58
CA GLY A 176 -2.51 -10.83 -39.65
C GLY A 176 -1.61 -11.47 -40.73
N ARG A 177 -0.74 -12.43 -40.37
CA ARG A 177 0.06 -13.18 -41.35
C ARG A 177 -0.80 -14.15 -42.15
N GLN A 178 -1.73 -14.84 -41.51
CA GLN A 178 -2.63 -15.79 -42.17
C GLN A 178 -3.57 -15.05 -43.14
N GLU A 179 -4.21 -13.98 -42.69
CA GLU A 179 -5.07 -13.12 -43.51
C GLU A 179 -4.29 -12.54 -44.70
N GLY A 180 -3.08 -12.01 -44.46
CA GLY A 180 -2.23 -11.47 -45.50
C GLY A 180 -1.81 -12.54 -46.54
N ALA A 181 -1.43 -13.73 -46.09
CA ALA A 181 -1.09 -14.85 -46.97
C ALA A 181 -2.30 -15.31 -47.80
N ALA A 182 -3.48 -15.41 -47.19
CA ALA A 182 -4.71 -15.78 -47.87
C ALA A 182 -5.10 -14.74 -48.94
N GLN A 183 -5.03 -13.45 -48.61
CA GLN A 183 -5.30 -12.37 -49.56
C GLN A 183 -4.30 -12.35 -50.73
N MET A 184 -3.02 -12.59 -50.45
CA MET A 184 -1.99 -12.63 -51.49
C MET A 184 -2.20 -13.83 -52.42
N LEU A 185 -2.48 -15.01 -51.86
CA LEU A 185 -2.77 -16.21 -52.63
C LEU A 185 -4.04 -16.05 -53.47
N GLU A 186 -5.09 -15.42 -52.92
CA GLU A 186 -6.30 -15.09 -53.67
C GLU A 186 -5.97 -14.22 -54.90
N ARG A 187 -5.15 -13.18 -54.74
CA ARG A 187 -4.73 -12.31 -55.86
C ARG A 187 -3.95 -13.09 -56.93
N LEU A 188 -3.04 -13.98 -56.53
CA LEU A 188 -2.27 -14.81 -57.45
C LEU A 188 -3.15 -15.78 -58.24
N LEU A 189 -4.05 -16.48 -57.54
CA LEU A 189 -4.99 -17.40 -58.15
C LEU A 189 -5.94 -16.68 -59.11
N ASN A 190 -6.46 -15.52 -58.72
CA ASN A 190 -7.32 -14.71 -59.57
C ASN A 190 -6.59 -14.22 -60.83
N ARG A 191 -5.30 -13.90 -60.73
CA ARG A 191 -4.47 -13.49 -61.87
C ARG A 191 -4.15 -14.65 -62.83
N ARG A 192 -3.87 -15.86 -62.32
CA ARG A 192 -3.54 -17.03 -63.16
C ARG A 192 -4.77 -17.72 -63.76
N PHE A 193 -5.86 -17.81 -63.02
CA PHE A 193 -7.01 -18.65 -63.36
C PHE A 193 -8.33 -17.87 -63.55
N GLY A 194 -8.31 -16.55 -63.38
CA GLY A 194 -9.49 -15.69 -63.47
C GLY A 194 -10.37 -15.71 -62.21
N ALA A 195 -11.58 -15.18 -62.32
CA ALA A 195 -12.48 -14.93 -61.20
C ALA A 195 -12.70 -16.16 -60.31
N LEU A 196 -12.32 -16.06 -59.04
CA LEU A 196 -12.50 -17.14 -58.07
C LEU A 196 -13.94 -17.20 -57.55
N SER A 197 -14.48 -18.41 -57.46
CA SER A 197 -15.81 -18.66 -56.90
C SER A 197 -15.87 -18.35 -55.39
N PRO A 198 -17.06 -18.01 -54.84
CA PRO A 198 -17.21 -17.73 -53.41
C PRO A 198 -16.77 -18.89 -52.51
N THR A 199 -16.92 -20.13 -52.98
CA THR A 199 -16.49 -21.34 -52.28
C THR A 199 -14.97 -21.38 -52.11
N VAL A 200 -14.21 -21.01 -53.14
CA VAL A 200 -12.74 -20.96 -53.09
C VAL A 200 -12.27 -19.86 -52.13
N ARG A 201 -12.88 -18.68 -52.17
CA ARG A 201 -12.53 -17.57 -51.24
C ARG A 201 -12.79 -17.94 -49.79
N LYS A 202 -13.95 -18.56 -49.49
CA LYS A 202 -14.25 -19.08 -48.14
C LYS A 202 -13.24 -20.14 -47.70
N ARG A 203 -12.75 -20.96 -48.63
CA ARG A 203 -11.72 -21.97 -48.35
C ARG A 203 -10.38 -21.33 -48.02
N LEU A 204 -9.96 -20.29 -48.75
CA LEU A 204 -8.73 -19.54 -48.47
C LEU A 204 -8.77 -18.82 -47.12
N ALA A 205 -9.90 -18.17 -46.80
CA ALA A 205 -10.08 -17.45 -45.53
C ALA A 205 -10.02 -18.36 -44.29
N LYS A 206 -10.34 -19.66 -44.43
CA LYS A 206 -10.30 -20.65 -43.35
C LYS A 206 -9.06 -21.54 -43.37
N ALA A 207 -8.17 -21.36 -44.33
CA ALA A 207 -7.02 -22.23 -44.51
C ALA A 207 -5.95 -21.94 -43.46
N SER A 208 -5.28 -23.00 -42.97
CA SER A 208 -4.17 -22.83 -42.05
C SER A 208 -2.96 -22.20 -42.75
N PRO A 209 -2.03 -21.56 -42.01
CA PRO A 209 -0.79 -21.02 -42.58
C PRO A 209 -0.02 -22.04 -43.44
N GLU A 210 0.01 -23.30 -43.03
CA GLU A 210 0.68 -24.39 -43.74
C GLU A 210 -0.02 -24.73 -45.06
N GLN A 211 -1.36 -24.73 -45.07
CA GLN A 211 -2.13 -24.93 -46.29
C GLN A 211 -1.92 -23.78 -47.27
N LEU A 212 -1.93 -22.54 -46.78
CA LEU A 212 -1.67 -21.35 -47.59
C LEU A 212 -0.26 -21.37 -48.19
N ALA A 213 0.75 -21.80 -47.42
CA ALA A 213 2.12 -21.95 -47.92
C ALA A 213 2.22 -23.00 -49.03
N LYS A 214 1.71 -24.21 -48.78
CA LYS A 214 1.69 -25.31 -49.77
C LYS A 214 0.98 -24.90 -51.08
N TRP A 215 -0.17 -24.24 -50.97
CA TRP A 215 -0.90 -23.77 -52.14
C TRP A 215 -0.19 -22.63 -52.87
N SER A 216 0.54 -21.77 -52.15
CA SER A 216 1.34 -20.69 -52.76
C SER A 216 2.49 -21.24 -53.60
N GLU A 217 3.17 -22.29 -53.14
CA GLU A 217 4.19 -23.00 -53.93
C GLU A 217 3.57 -23.71 -55.12
N ALA A 218 2.49 -24.48 -54.90
CA ALA A 218 1.81 -25.21 -55.97
C ALA A 218 1.22 -24.30 -57.06
N VAL A 219 0.87 -23.05 -56.71
CA VAL A 219 0.40 -22.04 -57.67
C VAL A 219 1.42 -21.72 -58.75
N LEU A 220 2.71 -21.91 -58.52
CA LEU A 220 3.74 -21.58 -59.51
C LEU A 220 3.74 -22.58 -60.67
N ASP A 221 3.52 -23.87 -60.40
CA ASP A 221 3.66 -24.94 -61.39
C ASP A 221 2.30 -25.49 -61.88
N ALA A 222 1.24 -25.37 -61.08
CA ALA A 222 -0.06 -25.95 -61.40
C ALA A 222 -0.69 -25.33 -62.66
N GLN A 223 -1.31 -26.14 -63.51
CA GLN A 223 -2.06 -25.66 -64.68
C GLN A 223 -3.54 -25.41 -64.39
N THR A 224 -4.05 -25.87 -63.24
CA THR A 224 -5.46 -25.69 -62.84
C THR A 224 -5.61 -25.44 -61.34
N LEU A 225 -6.72 -24.80 -60.94
CA LEU A 225 -7.09 -24.62 -59.52
C LEU A 225 -7.16 -25.95 -58.77
N LYS A 226 -7.63 -27.03 -59.43
CA LYS A 226 -7.73 -28.35 -58.81
C LYS A 226 -6.36 -28.90 -58.43
N GLN A 227 -5.35 -28.68 -59.27
CA GLN A 227 -3.96 -29.09 -58.99
C GLN A 227 -3.37 -28.33 -57.79
N VAL A 228 -3.58 -27.01 -57.71
CA VAL A 228 -3.14 -26.19 -56.55
C VAL A 228 -3.66 -26.77 -55.23
N PHE A 229 -4.96 -27.04 -55.16
CA PHE A 229 -5.60 -27.53 -53.94
C PHE A 229 -5.41 -29.04 -53.68
N SER A 230 -4.73 -29.75 -54.59
CA SER A 230 -4.46 -31.19 -54.48
C SER A 230 -3.08 -31.51 -53.88
N ALA A 231 -2.21 -30.50 -53.72
CA ALA A 231 -0.97 -30.64 -52.97
C ALA A 231 -1.30 -31.15 -51.55
N ARG A 232 -0.86 -32.37 -51.24
CA ARG A 232 -1.27 -33.22 -50.10
C ARG A 232 -1.43 -32.45 -48.78
N GLN A 233 -2.51 -32.79 -48.06
CA GLN A 233 -2.72 -32.47 -46.64
C GLN A 233 -1.46 -32.76 -45.82
#